data_AF-A0A433QU69-F1
#
_entry.id   AF-A0A433QU69-F1
#
_cell.length_a   1.000
_cell.length_b   1.000
_cell.length_c   1.000
_cell.angle_alpha   90.00
_cell.angle_beta   90.00
_cell.angle_gamma   90.00
#
_symmetry.space_group_name_H-M   'P 1'
#
loop_
_entity.id
_entity.type
_entity.pdbx_description
1 polymer ?
#
loop_
_entity_poly.entity_id
_entity_poly.type
_entity_poly.pdbx_seq_one_letter_code
_entity_poly.pdbx_strand_id
1 'polypeptide(L)'
;MTRTENTANIGKNGQQKNQRVVDLAFCSLKRFIIALPVKDDIDQENEETVFQADEDDQQTSRDGSPGFIKRRKVDQIITPHKPTLTRHMFDAVSSTVIPGLKSLKCVLTPRYQEVADEVGHHETEQKGFSSLGETLTKWLRGVLLPSSPGQLFEPEQLAEYLAQPLQGERITDRDKKLRDVFETTLREFYIMIKHSPGLSLPRHSSERKFLVERVATPFKLVEYVFGHATIHWIEKEIMSTKAVEFVDDPTGDITSKKADALATDFVYNVDVMSMESSGGPLQQNRKHTLDDSNKIIHTGVAILLACLRKNLGASIETAKNLRTYNVQIIEDRITLTETSLYKPRICKVVEVRSAVFPFALTSVGEYMRVFELVSYYVVCFCFCFGLTRRINLSNPDLFVRLGRVEQTAGSYAEYV
;
A
#
# COMPACT_ATOMS: atom_id res chain seq x y z
N MET A 1 20.42 8.58 -49.06
CA MET A 1 20.88 9.32 -47.89
C MET A 1 19.71 9.52 -46.94
N THR A 2 19.79 8.83 -45.79
CA THR A 2 19.25 9.18 -44.45
C THR A 2 17.81 9.66 -44.28
N ARG A 3 16.93 8.76 -43.79
CA ARG A 3 15.94 9.10 -42.75
C ARG A 3 15.43 7.85 -42.00
N THR A 4 16.26 7.33 -41.11
CA THR A 4 15.86 6.34 -40.09
C THR A 4 16.58 6.73 -38.81
N GLU A 5 15.85 7.29 -37.86
CA GLU A 5 16.13 7.42 -36.42
C GLU A 5 15.23 8.53 -35.87
N ASN A 6 14.13 8.19 -35.18
CA ASN A 6 13.55 9.05 -34.12
C ASN A 6 12.36 8.46 -33.34
N THR A 7 11.86 7.26 -33.66
CA THR A 7 10.70 6.71 -32.93
C THR A 7 11.05 5.97 -31.62
N ALA A 8 12.30 5.58 -31.39
CA ALA A 8 12.72 4.87 -30.18
C ALA A 8 13.02 5.78 -28.95
N ASN A 9 13.22 7.08 -29.17
CA ASN A 9 13.62 8.01 -28.09
C ASN A 9 12.45 8.63 -27.31
N ILE A 10 11.23 8.56 -27.84
CA ILE A 10 10.05 9.18 -27.21
C ILE A 10 9.55 8.35 -26.02
N GLY A 11 9.63 7.01 -26.09
CA GLY A 11 9.18 6.11 -25.01
C GLY A 11 10.05 6.15 -23.75
N LYS A 12 11.38 6.24 -23.91
CA LYS A 12 12.32 6.35 -22.77
C LYS A 12 12.24 7.71 -22.09
N ASN A 13 12.11 8.80 -22.85
CA ASN A 13 11.98 10.15 -22.31
C ASN A 13 10.65 10.36 -21.56
N GLY A 14 9.56 9.75 -22.00
CA GLY A 14 8.27 9.76 -21.27
C GLY A 14 8.34 9.02 -19.93
N GLN A 15 8.90 7.80 -19.92
CA GLN A 15 9.08 7.03 -18.68
C GLN A 15 9.98 7.73 -17.65
N GLN A 16 11.06 8.36 -18.10
CA GLN A 16 12.01 9.07 -17.23
C GLN A 16 11.45 10.41 -16.71
N LYS A 17 10.60 11.08 -17.50
CA LYS A 17 9.89 12.30 -17.09
C LYS A 17 8.81 11.98 -16.05
N ASN A 18 8.06 10.89 -16.22
CA ASN A 18 7.02 10.46 -15.29
C ASN A 18 7.61 10.01 -13.95
N GLN A 19 8.74 9.30 -13.97
CA GLN A 19 9.49 8.98 -12.76
C GLN A 19 9.89 10.27 -12.03
N ARG A 20 10.50 11.25 -12.73
CA ARG A 20 10.89 12.53 -12.12
C ARG A 20 9.72 13.32 -11.51
N VAL A 21 8.49 13.22 -12.03
CA VAL A 21 7.36 13.93 -11.43
C VAL A 21 6.82 13.22 -10.20
N VAL A 22 6.79 11.89 -10.18
CA VAL A 22 6.56 11.12 -8.94
C VAL A 22 7.61 11.53 -7.90
N ASP A 23 8.88 11.57 -8.29
CA ASP A 23 9.99 11.89 -7.39
C ASP A 23 9.92 13.34 -6.87
N LEU A 24 9.58 14.29 -7.74
CA LEU A 24 9.33 15.68 -7.36
C LEU A 24 8.06 15.84 -6.52
N ALA A 25 7.06 14.96 -6.69
CA ALA A 25 5.86 14.92 -5.88
C ALA A 25 6.21 14.54 -4.43
N PHE A 26 6.96 13.46 -4.27
CA PHE A 26 7.43 13.02 -2.95
C PHE A 26 8.52 13.94 -2.35
N CYS A 27 9.30 14.66 -3.17
CA CYS A 27 10.33 15.59 -2.67
C CYS A 27 9.79 16.99 -2.31
N SER A 28 8.64 17.45 -2.83
CA SER A 28 8.11 18.80 -2.54
C SER A 28 7.21 18.87 -1.28
N LEU A 29 7.22 17.82 -0.46
CA LEU A 29 6.50 17.65 0.82
C LEU A 29 6.94 18.67 1.90
N LYS A 30 6.59 19.95 1.73
CA LYS A 30 7.01 21.07 2.59
C LYS A 30 6.37 21.15 3.98
N ARG A 31 5.50 20.22 4.37
CA ARG A 31 4.81 20.23 5.69
C ARG A 31 5.06 19.02 6.58
N PHE A 32 5.82 18.05 6.10
CA PHE A 32 6.32 16.96 6.93
C PHE A 32 7.82 17.12 7.00
N ILE A 33 8.40 16.86 8.18
CA ILE A 33 9.85 16.77 8.32
C ILE A 33 10.27 15.56 7.47
N ILE A 34 10.50 15.81 6.18
CA ILE A 34 11.50 15.11 5.41
C ILE A 34 12.75 15.31 6.25
N ALA A 35 13.29 14.25 6.86
CA ALA A 35 14.59 14.30 7.50
C ALA A 35 15.68 14.44 6.41
N LEU A 36 15.65 15.58 5.73
CA LEU A 36 16.71 16.14 4.93
C LEU A 36 16.98 17.54 5.49
N PRO A 37 17.71 17.69 6.62
CA PRO A 37 18.32 18.96 6.89
C PRO A 37 19.36 19.19 5.79
N VAL A 38 19.19 20.32 5.11
CA VAL A 38 20.28 21.14 4.60
C VAL A 38 21.30 21.29 5.72
N LYS A 39 22.59 21.19 5.38
CA LYS A 39 23.72 21.43 6.30
C LYS A 39 23.42 22.66 7.17
N ASP A 40 23.36 22.46 8.47
CA ASP A 40 23.88 23.38 9.48
C ASP A 40 24.26 22.52 10.69
N ASP A 41 25.51 22.64 11.11
CA ASP A 41 26.15 21.93 12.21
C ASP A 41 25.43 22.21 13.54
N ILE A 42 24.85 21.20 14.19
CA ILE A 42 24.53 21.23 15.63
C ILE A 42 24.74 19.82 16.21
N ASP A 43 25.32 19.79 17.41
CA ASP A 43 26.11 18.72 18.01
C ASP A 43 25.36 17.42 18.32
N GLN A 44 26.07 16.31 18.08
CA GLN A 44 25.76 14.97 18.60
C GLN A 44 26.18 14.90 20.08
N GLU A 45 25.36 15.40 20.99
CA GLU A 45 25.49 15.13 22.43
C GLU A 45 24.20 15.59 23.12
N ASN A 46 23.19 14.71 23.25
CA ASN A 46 22.07 14.81 24.22
C ASN A 46 21.03 13.68 24.09
N GLU A 47 21.44 12.43 23.84
CA GLU A 47 20.52 11.26 23.95
C GLU A 47 20.73 10.42 25.23
N GLU A 48 21.68 10.78 26.11
CA GLU A 48 21.94 10.02 27.36
C GLU A 48 21.53 10.73 28.66
N THR A 49 20.99 11.95 28.63
CA THR A 49 20.75 12.76 29.85
C THR A 49 19.30 12.84 30.35
N VAL A 50 18.35 12.06 29.83
CA VAL A 50 16.95 12.07 30.32
C VAL A 50 16.65 11.00 31.38
N PHE A 51 17.66 10.23 31.80
CA PHE A 51 17.55 9.31 32.94
C PHE A 51 18.55 9.67 34.05
N GLN A 52 18.38 10.84 34.69
CA GLN A 52 18.76 11.07 36.09
C GLN A 52 18.43 12.51 36.53
N ALA A 53 18.12 12.64 37.82
CA ALA A 53 17.83 13.84 38.61
C ALA A 53 16.41 14.41 38.52
N ASP A 54 15.65 14.15 39.58
CA ASP A 54 15.04 15.20 40.42
C ASP A 54 14.90 14.61 41.84
N GLU A 55 16.04 14.53 42.53
CA GLU A 55 16.07 14.56 44.00
C GLU A 55 16.31 16.01 44.42
N ASP A 56 15.55 16.41 45.45
CA ASP A 56 15.61 17.65 46.22
C ASP A 56 15.12 18.95 45.55
N ASP A 57 13.90 19.37 45.95
CA ASP A 57 13.83 20.63 46.67
C ASP A 57 12.63 20.74 47.66
N GLN A 58 13.02 21.15 48.87
CA GLN A 58 12.29 21.97 49.85
C GLN A 58 11.42 21.33 50.95
N GLN A 59 12.02 21.41 52.14
CA GLN A 59 11.44 21.30 53.46
C GLN A 59 10.79 22.64 53.89
N THR A 60 9.68 22.52 54.62
CA THR A 60 9.07 23.48 55.59
C THR A 60 8.04 24.53 55.10
N SER A 61 6.76 24.27 55.41
CA SER A 61 5.97 25.08 56.37
C SER A 61 4.68 24.34 56.78
N ARG A 62 4.25 24.59 58.00
CA ARG A 62 3.26 23.85 58.81
C ARG A 62 1.79 24.23 58.54
N ASP A 63 0.93 23.33 59.02
CA ASP A 63 -0.46 23.47 59.51
C ASP A 63 -1.66 23.39 58.54
N GLY A 64 -2.53 22.40 58.81
CA GLY A 64 -3.94 22.38 58.42
C GLY A 64 -4.50 21.06 57.85
N SER A 65 -4.73 20.07 58.72
CA SER A 65 -5.55 18.82 58.65
C SER A 65 -6.67 18.62 57.59
N PRO A 66 -7.13 17.35 57.37
CA PRO A 66 -7.16 16.71 56.05
C PRO A 66 -8.55 16.42 55.45
N GLY A 67 -8.61 16.40 54.11
CA GLY A 67 -9.69 15.79 53.32
C GLY A 67 -9.15 14.64 52.45
N PHE A 68 -9.28 13.41 52.92
CA PHE A 68 -8.85 12.19 52.22
C PHE A 68 -9.70 11.92 50.97
N ILE A 69 -9.16 12.14 49.77
CA ILE A 69 -9.56 11.42 48.56
C ILE A 69 -8.42 10.48 48.21
N LYS A 70 -8.57 9.19 48.57
CA LYS A 70 -7.64 8.12 48.20
C LYS A 70 -7.61 8.00 46.67
N ARG A 71 -6.59 8.58 46.03
CA ARG A 71 -6.15 8.13 44.70
C ARG A 71 -5.73 6.67 44.85
N ARG A 72 -6.50 5.76 44.26
CA ARG A 72 -6.08 4.37 44.08
C ARG A 72 -4.76 4.40 43.31
N LYS A 73 -3.67 3.98 43.98
CA LYS A 73 -2.47 3.50 43.29
C LYS A 73 -2.96 2.36 42.39
N VAL A 74 -2.93 2.59 41.09
CA VAL A 74 -2.91 1.49 40.14
C VAL A 74 -1.52 0.91 40.29
N ASP A 75 -1.41 -0.15 41.09
CA ASP A 75 -0.18 -0.91 41.21
C ASP A 75 0.19 -1.37 39.80
N GLN A 76 1.22 -0.74 39.24
CA GLN A 76 1.86 -1.20 38.02
C GLN A 76 2.43 -2.58 38.36
N ILE A 77 1.74 -3.62 37.89
CA ILE A 77 2.31 -4.95 37.78
C ILE A 77 3.47 -4.79 36.80
N ILE A 78 4.68 -4.64 37.34
CA ILE A 78 5.93 -4.68 36.57
C ILE A 78 6.13 -6.14 36.20
N THR A 79 5.48 -6.55 35.12
CA THR A 79 5.89 -7.77 34.44
C THR A 79 7.09 -7.46 33.54
N PRO A 80 8.11 -8.33 33.49
CA PRO A 80 9.36 -8.10 32.78
C PRO A 80 9.16 -8.30 31.28
N HIS A 81 8.46 -7.38 30.60
CA HIS A 81 7.86 -7.68 29.31
C HIS A 81 8.29 -6.72 28.21
N LYS A 82 8.56 -7.33 27.06
CA LYS A 82 8.85 -6.70 25.76
C LYS A 82 8.04 -5.41 25.59
N PRO A 83 8.65 -4.35 25.04
CA PRO A 83 7.96 -3.07 24.92
C PRO A 83 6.66 -3.25 24.11
N THR A 84 5.57 -2.72 24.64
CA THR A 84 4.22 -2.84 24.10
C THR A 84 3.75 -1.53 23.49
N LEU A 85 2.81 -1.62 22.56
CA LEU A 85 2.11 -0.45 22.02
C LEU A 85 1.27 0.21 23.12
N THR A 86 1.54 1.47 23.37
CA THR A 86 0.84 2.31 24.35
C THR A 86 0.21 3.52 23.66
N ARG A 87 -0.81 4.11 24.29
CA ARG A 87 -1.54 5.25 23.73
C ARG A 87 -0.64 6.45 23.41
N HIS A 88 0.33 6.76 24.28
CA HIS A 88 1.24 7.90 24.12
C HIS A 88 2.20 7.76 22.92
N MET A 89 2.36 6.56 22.36
CA MET A 89 3.19 6.37 21.18
C MET A 89 2.52 6.92 19.93
N PHE A 90 1.19 6.94 19.87
CA PHE A 90 0.44 7.30 18.66
C PHE A 90 0.40 8.79 18.37
N ASP A 91 0.40 9.63 19.41
CA ASP A 91 0.37 11.10 19.28
C ASP A 91 1.61 11.63 18.55
N ALA A 92 2.69 10.83 18.50
CA ALA A 92 3.95 11.16 17.82
C ALA A 92 4.17 10.43 16.49
N VAL A 93 3.40 9.39 16.15
CA VAL A 93 3.59 8.62 14.90
C VAL A 93 3.11 9.40 13.67
N SER A 94 2.19 10.36 13.85
CA SER A 94 1.57 11.13 12.76
C SER A 94 2.51 12.13 12.08
N SER A 95 3.66 12.48 12.68
CA SER A 95 4.51 13.58 12.18
C SER A 95 5.70 13.15 11.31
N THR A 96 6.10 11.87 11.32
CA THR A 96 7.36 11.43 10.68
C THR A 96 7.16 10.18 9.83
N VAL A 97 7.31 10.34 8.51
CA VAL A 97 7.19 9.27 7.51
C VAL A 97 8.44 9.23 6.64
N ILE A 98 9.07 8.06 6.50
CA ILE A 98 10.20 7.85 5.59
C ILE A 98 9.68 7.35 4.23
N PRO A 99 9.89 8.09 3.13
CA PRO A 99 9.46 7.67 1.79
C PRO A 99 10.49 6.73 1.14
N GLY A 100 10.23 5.43 1.21
CA GLY A 100 11.00 4.37 0.56
C GLY A 100 10.65 4.18 -0.91
N LEU A 101 11.02 5.11 -1.79
CA LEU A 101 10.75 4.99 -3.24
C LEU A 101 11.98 4.54 -4.02
N LYS A 102 11.77 3.81 -5.11
CA LYS A 102 12.86 3.29 -5.96
C LYS A 102 13.78 4.39 -6.48
N SER A 103 13.23 5.54 -6.82
CA SER A 103 13.96 6.71 -7.27
C SER A 103 14.76 7.42 -6.18
N LEU A 104 14.35 7.27 -4.91
CA LEU A 104 14.97 7.91 -3.77
C LEU A 104 16.06 7.05 -3.13
N LYS A 105 16.34 5.84 -3.65
CA LYS A 105 17.33 4.91 -3.09
C LYS A 105 18.67 5.58 -2.79
N CYS A 106 19.22 6.38 -3.72
CA CYS A 106 20.50 7.06 -3.51
C CYS A 106 20.49 8.08 -2.35
N VAL A 107 19.33 8.67 -2.06
CA VAL A 107 19.12 9.59 -0.93
C VAL A 107 18.85 8.83 0.37
N LEU A 108 18.22 7.66 0.28
CA LEU A 108 17.90 6.81 1.43
C LEU A 108 19.13 6.06 1.95
N THR A 109 20.00 5.54 1.08
CA THR A 109 21.18 4.73 1.45
C THR A 109 22.01 5.35 2.59
N PRO A 110 22.38 6.65 2.57
CA PRO A 110 23.24 7.21 3.61
C PRO A 110 22.57 7.34 5.00
N ARG A 111 21.23 7.35 5.09
CA ARG A 111 20.49 7.69 6.33
C ARG A 111 19.52 6.60 6.80
N TYR A 112 19.03 5.80 5.88
CA TYR A 112 18.00 4.78 6.07
C TYR A 112 18.32 3.55 5.21
N GLN A 113 19.53 3.00 5.40
CA GLN A 113 20.04 1.86 4.63
C GLN A 113 19.04 0.69 4.61
N GLU A 114 18.45 0.34 5.75
CA GLU A 114 17.45 -0.74 5.86
C GLU A 114 16.24 -0.53 4.94
N VAL A 115 15.77 0.73 4.81
CA VAL A 115 14.65 1.07 3.92
C VAL A 115 15.10 1.03 2.46
N ALA A 116 16.32 1.48 2.15
CA ALA A 116 16.89 1.40 0.81
C ALA A 116 17.08 -0.06 0.35
N ASP A 117 17.49 -0.94 1.27
CA ASP A 117 17.68 -2.38 1.04
C ASP A 117 16.34 -3.07 0.79
N GLU A 118 15.32 -2.76 1.59
CA GLU A 118 13.94 -3.25 1.40
C GLU A 118 13.37 -2.85 0.03
N VAL A 119 13.54 -1.57 -0.36
CA VAL A 119 13.18 -1.11 -1.71
C VAL A 119 13.93 -1.91 -2.79
N GLY A 120 15.23 -2.15 -2.58
CA GLY A 120 16.06 -2.95 -3.48
C GLY A 120 15.62 -4.40 -3.58
N HIS A 121 15.19 -4.99 -2.47
CA HIS A 121 14.63 -6.33 -2.42
C HIS A 121 13.35 -6.41 -3.24
N HIS A 122 12.38 -5.53 -3.01
CA HIS A 122 11.12 -5.50 -3.77
C HIS A 122 11.32 -5.21 -5.26
N GLU A 123 12.31 -4.38 -5.62
CA GLU A 123 12.69 -4.15 -7.01
C GLU A 123 13.19 -5.45 -7.68
N THR A 124 13.98 -6.24 -6.96
CA THR A 124 14.52 -7.52 -7.44
C THR A 124 13.42 -8.57 -7.57
N GLU A 125 12.58 -8.69 -6.56
CA GLU A 125 11.40 -9.57 -6.57
C GLU A 125 10.47 -9.27 -7.74
N GLN A 126 10.16 -7.99 -7.98
CA GLN A 126 9.29 -7.59 -9.07
C GLN A 126 9.90 -7.91 -10.44
N LYS A 127 11.23 -7.75 -10.61
CA LYS A 127 11.93 -8.15 -11.84
C LYS A 127 11.83 -9.66 -12.08
N GLY A 128 11.84 -10.45 -11.00
CA GLY A 128 11.68 -11.89 -11.04
C GLY A 128 10.24 -12.38 -11.20
N PHE A 129 9.24 -11.50 -11.12
CA PHE A 129 7.81 -11.86 -11.07
C PHE A 129 7.50 -12.83 -9.92
N SER A 130 8.11 -12.60 -8.75
CA SER A 130 8.06 -13.55 -7.62
C SER A 130 6.65 -13.81 -7.13
N SER A 131 5.72 -12.86 -7.28
CA SER A 131 4.36 -13.00 -6.77
C SER A 131 3.48 -13.86 -7.68
N LEU A 132 3.74 -13.88 -8.99
CA LEU A 132 3.00 -14.71 -9.94
C LEU A 132 3.24 -16.21 -9.74
N GLY A 133 4.44 -16.62 -9.34
CA GLY A 133 4.80 -18.03 -9.30
C GLY A 133 5.03 -18.61 -10.71
N GLU A 134 5.59 -19.83 -10.79
CA GLU A 134 6.09 -20.39 -12.05
C GLU A 134 4.98 -20.67 -13.06
N THR A 135 3.90 -21.32 -12.62
CA THR A 135 2.76 -21.72 -13.47
C THR A 135 2.11 -20.54 -14.17
N LEU A 136 1.75 -19.48 -13.42
CA LEU A 136 1.14 -18.27 -13.98
C LEU A 136 2.14 -17.49 -14.83
N THR A 137 3.41 -17.42 -14.42
CA THR A 137 4.46 -16.75 -15.20
C THR A 137 4.61 -17.41 -16.57
N LYS A 138 4.64 -18.73 -16.63
CA LYS A 138 4.75 -19.48 -17.88
C LYS A 138 3.53 -19.25 -18.77
N TRP A 139 2.32 -19.33 -18.21
CA TRP A 139 1.08 -19.06 -18.94
C TRP A 139 1.03 -17.62 -19.48
N LEU A 140 1.29 -16.62 -18.64
CA LEU A 140 1.31 -15.21 -19.06
C LEU A 140 2.36 -14.91 -20.11
N ARG A 141 3.54 -15.55 -20.06
CA ARG A 141 4.54 -15.41 -21.13
C ARG A 141 4.04 -15.98 -22.46
N GLY A 142 3.33 -17.11 -22.44
CA GLY A 142 2.69 -17.68 -23.63
C GLY A 142 1.58 -16.79 -24.18
N VAL A 143 0.83 -16.11 -23.30
CA VAL A 143 -0.30 -15.24 -23.68
C VAL A 143 0.15 -13.85 -24.14
N LEU A 144 1.14 -13.26 -23.48
CA LEU A 144 1.48 -11.83 -23.63
C LEU A 144 2.70 -11.56 -24.50
N LEU A 145 3.52 -12.57 -24.78
CA LEU A 145 4.73 -12.41 -25.57
C LEU A 145 4.58 -13.13 -26.92
N PRO A 146 4.92 -12.49 -28.03
CA PRO A 146 4.91 -13.16 -29.34
C PRO A 146 5.90 -14.33 -29.34
N SER A 147 5.56 -15.39 -30.08
CA SER A 147 6.39 -16.59 -30.17
C SER A 147 7.74 -16.33 -30.86
N SER A 148 7.88 -15.23 -31.61
CA SER A 148 9.14 -14.83 -32.27
C SER A 148 9.38 -13.31 -32.20
N PRO A 149 10.64 -12.86 -32.01
CA PRO A 149 10.99 -11.44 -32.07
C PRO A 149 10.65 -10.83 -33.43
N GLY A 150 9.89 -9.72 -33.44
CA GLY A 150 9.51 -8.99 -34.66
C GLY A 150 8.19 -9.42 -35.30
N GLN A 151 7.51 -10.44 -34.76
CA GLN A 151 6.14 -10.77 -35.17
C GLN A 151 5.15 -9.77 -34.57
N LEU A 152 4.27 -9.22 -35.42
CA LEU A 152 3.11 -8.43 -34.96
C LEU A 152 2.15 -9.38 -34.24
N PHE A 153 1.73 -8.97 -33.05
CA PHE A 153 0.80 -9.73 -32.24
C PHE A 153 -0.60 -9.53 -32.82
N GLU A 154 -1.18 -10.57 -33.43
CA GLU A 154 -2.50 -10.47 -34.03
C GLU A 154 -3.58 -10.62 -32.95
N PRO A 155 -4.68 -9.83 -33.00
CA PRO A 155 -5.72 -9.88 -31.98
C PRO A 155 -6.31 -11.29 -31.78
N GLU A 156 -6.51 -12.06 -32.85
CA GLU A 156 -7.09 -13.41 -32.81
C GLU A 156 -6.23 -14.39 -32.02
N GLN A 157 -4.90 -14.23 -32.06
CA GLN A 157 -3.96 -15.07 -31.32
C GLN A 157 -4.13 -14.89 -29.81
N LEU A 158 -4.43 -13.66 -29.35
CA LEU A 158 -4.67 -13.39 -27.93
C LEU A 158 -5.84 -14.23 -27.39
N ALA A 159 -6.94 -14.30 -28.15
CA ALA A 159 -8.13 -15.03 -27.75
C ALA A 159 -7.87 -16.54 -27.65
N GLU A 160 -7.09 -17.09 -28.57
CA GLU A 160 -6.67 -18.50 -28.56
C GLU A 160 -5.74 -18.81 -27.38
N TYR A 161 -4.73 -17.96 -27.13
CA TYR A 161 -3.81 -18.16 -26.01
C TYR A 161 -4.51 -18.04 -24.65
N LEU A 162 -5.47 -17.14 -24.52
CA LEU A 162 -6.27 -16.99 -23.30
C LEU A 162 -7.08 -18.25 -22.97
N ALA A 163 -7.51 -19.01 -23.98
CA ALA A 163 -8.25 -20.26 -23.80
C ALA A 163 -7.36 -21.42 -23.30
N GLN A 164 -6.03 -21.26 -23.32
CA GLN A 164 -5.14 -22.32 -22.88
C GLN A 164 -5.21 -22.50 -21.35
N PRO A 165 -5.22 -23.75 -20.86
CA PRO A 165 -5.21 -24.04 -19.43
C PRO A 165 -3.84 -23.74 -18.81
N LEU A 166 -3.80 -23.59 -17.49
CA LEU A 166 -2.54 -23.60 -16.75
C LEU A 166 -1.84 -24.96 -16.93
N GLN A 167 -0.52 -24.92 -17.07
CA GLN A 167 0.32 -26.11 -17.19
C GLN A 167 1.37 -26.11 -16.08
N GLY A 168 1.52 -27.24 -15.38
CA GLY A 168 2.53 -27.42 -14.32
C GLY A 168 2.13 -28.55 -13.37
N GLU A 169 3.11 -29.07 -12.63
CA GLU A 169 2.89 -30.18 -11.69
C GLU A 169 2.17 -29.75 -10.40
N ARG A 170 2.25 -28.47 -10.03
CA ARG A 170 1.64 -27.90 -8.82
C ARG A 170 0.85 -26.64 -9.14
N ILE A 171 -0.42 -26.82 -9.52
CA ILE A 171 -1.36 -25.71 -9.76
C ILE A 171 -2.18 -25.51 -8.49
N THR A 172 -2.03 -24.37 -7.83
CA THR A 172 -2.76 -24.04 -6.60
C THR A 172 -4.16 -23.47 -6.88
N ASP A 173 -5.05 -23.45 -5.88
CA ASP A 173 -6.34 -22.76 -5.96
C ASP A 173 -6.16 -21.26 -6.25
N ARG A 174 -5.15 -20.66 -5.61
CA ARG A 174 -4.74 -19.28 -5.87
C ARG A 174 -4.39 -19.05 -7.34
N ASP A 175 -3.65 -19.97 -7.97
CA ASP A 175 -3.25 -19.82 -9.37
C ASP A 175 -4.47 -19.85 -10.30
N LYS A 176 -5.43 -20.75 -10.04
CA LYS A 176 -6.68 -20.83 -10.81
C LYS A 176 -7.48 -19.54 -10.69
N LYS A 177 -7.66 -19.05 -9.46
CA LYS A 177 -8.34 -17.80 -9.15
C LYS A 177 -7.68 -16.59 -9.81
N LEU A 178 -6.36 -16.45 -9.70
CA LEU A 178 -5.62 -15.37 -10.34
C LEU A 178 -5.68 -15.46 -11.87
N ARG A 179 -5.63 -16.67 -12.45
CA ARG A 179 -5.85 -16.86 -13.88
C ARG A 179 -7.22 -16.32 -14.30
N ASP A 180 -8.29 -16.62 -13.57
CA ASP A 180 -9.63 -16.12 -13.93
C ASP A 180 -9.68 -14.58 -13.94
N VAL A 181 -9.03 -13.94 -12.95
CA VAL A 181 -8.87 -12.48 -12.89
C VAL A 181 -8.10 -11.96 -14.10
N PHE A 182 -6.94 -12.55 -14.41
CA PHE A 182 -6.05 -12.08 -15.48
C PHE A 182 -6.64 -12.34 -16.87
N GLU A 183 -7.20 -13.52 -17.09
CA GLU A 183 -7.87 -13.90 -18.32
C GLU A 183 -9.01 -12.93 -18.63
N THR A 184 -9.89 -12.68 -17.66
CA THR A 184 -11.03 -11.76 -17.84
C THR A 184 -10.57 -10.34 -18.10
N THR A 185 -9.54 -9.87 -17.38
CA THR A 185 -8.95 -8.53 -17.60
C THR A 185 -8.37 -8.39 -19.02
N LEU A 186 -7.67 -9.41 -19.51
CA LEU A 186 -7.13 -9.42 -20.87
C LEU A 186 -8.22 -9.55 -21.94
N ARG A 187 -9.30 -10.30 -21.69
CA ARG A 187 -10.46 -10.37 -22.58
C ARG A 187 -11.13 -9.02 -22.74
N GLU A 188 -11.32 -8.29 -21.66
CA GLU A 188 -11.88 -6.93 -21.73
C GLU A 188 -10.96 -6.00 -22.54
N PHE A 189 -9.65 -6.02 -22.26
CA PHE A 189 -8.66 -5.27 -23.05
C PHE A 189 -8.70 -5.62 -24.54
N TYR A 190 -8.75 -6.91 -24.86
CA TYR A 190 -8.84 -7.41 -26.23
C TYR A 190 -10.08 -6.88 -26.96
N ILE A 191 -11.26 -6.94 -26.32
CA ILE A 191 -12.50 -6.43 -26.91
C ILE A 191 -12.37 -4.93 -27.19
N MET A 192 -11.87 -4.15 -26.22
CA MET A 192 -11.69 -2.71 -26.40
C MET A 192 -10.73 -2.40 -27.55
N ILE A 193 -9.60 -3.12 -27.65
CA ILE A 193 -8.56 -2.79 -28.62
C ILE A 193 -8.88 -3.25 -30.03
N LYS A 194 -9.57 -4.40 -30.18
CA LYS A 194 -10.05 -4.92 -31.46
C LYS A 194 -10.95 -3.93 -32.19
N HIS A 195 -11.77 -3.20 -31.44
CA HIS A 195 -12.69 -2.21 -31.99
C HIS A 195 -12.11 -0.78 -32.02
N SER A 196 -10.85 -0.61 -31.61
CA SER A 196 -10.20 0.71 -31.60
C SER A 196 -9.36 0.91 -32.86
N PRO A 197 -9.45 2.09 -33.52
CA PRO A 197 -8.63 2.41 -34.67
C PRO A 197 -7.13 2.24 -34.39
N GLY A 198 -6.42 1.55 -35.29
CA GLY A 198 -4.97 1.34 -35.18
C GLY A 198 -4.55 0.43 -34.01
N LEU A 199 -5.46 -0.39 -33.47
CA LEU A 199 -5.18 -1.31 -32.35
C LEU A 199 -4.56 -0.58 -31.14
N SER A 200 -5.06 0.64 -30.90
CA SER A 200 -4.59 1.52 -29.85
C SER A 200 -5.79 2.21 -29.20
N LEU A 201 -5.87 2.15 -27.88
CA LEU A 201 -6.88 2.79 -27.08
C LEU A 201 -6.57 4.29 -26.94
N PRO A 202 -7.59 5.16 -26.98
CA PRO A 202 -7.40 6.57 -26.71
C PRO A 202 -6.93 6.77 -25.27
N ARG A 203 -5.93 7.63 -25.10
CA ARG A 203 -5.59 8.18 -23.78
C ARG A 203 -6.63 9.25 -23.45
N HIS A 204 -7.22 9.18 -22.27
CA HIS A 204 -8.21 10.17 -21.83
C HIS A 204 -7.57 11.20 -20.91
N SER A 205 -8.02 12.45 -20.95
CA SER A 205 -7.65 13.46 -19.96
C SER A 205 -8.39 13.28 -18.62
N SER A 206 -9.48 12.49 -18.63
CA SER A 206 -10.28 12.21 -17.42
C SER A 206 -9.65 11.09 -16.59
N GLU A 207 -9.18 11.45 -15.39
CA GLU A 207 -8.69 10.53 -14.36
C GLU A 207 -9.74 9.44 -14.04
N ARG A 208 -10.99 9.84 -13.80
CA ARG A 208 -12.08 8.90 -13.46
C ARG A 208 -12.39 7.91 -14.57
N LYS A 209 -12.35 8.35 -15.83
CA LYS A 209 -12.56 7.45 -16.96
C LYS A 209 -11.46 6.40 -17.02
N PHE A 210 -10.20 6.81 -16.84
CA PHE A 210 -9.08 5.87 -16.78
C PHE A 210 -9.20 4.89 -15.60
N LEU A 211 -9.56 5.37 -14.42
CA LEU A 211 -9.78 4.54 -13.23
C LEU A 211 -10.84 3.46 -13.50
N VAL A 212 -11.99 3.83 -14.06
CA VAL A 212 -13.11 2.90 -14.28
C VAL A 212 -12.84 1.92 -15.41
N GLU A 213 -12.27 2.36 -16.54
CA GLU A 213 -12.11 1.52 -17.75
C GLU A 213 -10.84 0.68 -17.76
N ARG A 214 -9.80 1.08 -17.03
CA ARG A 214 -8.48 0.43 -17.12
C ARG A 214 -8.04 -0.17 -15.79
N VAL A 215 -8.22 0.57 -14.70
CA VAL A 215 -7.72 0.17 -13.39
C VAL A 215 -8.71 -0.75 -12.68
N ALA A 216 -10.01 -0.46 -12.75
CA ALA A 216 -10.97 -1.07 -11.85
C ALA A 216 -11.15 -2.58 -12.06
N THR A 217 -11.09 -3.07 -13.29
CA THR A 217 -11.38 -4.47 -13.64
C THR A 217 -10.61 -5.50 -12.81
N PRO A 218 -9.26 -5.53 -12.80
CA PRO A 218 -8.53 -6.54 -12.04
C PRO A 218 -8.87 -6.51 -10.54
N PHE A 219 -9.08 -5.33 -9.97
CA PHE A 219 -9.40 -5.19 -8.54
C PHE A 219 -10.84 -5.60 -8.21
N LYS A 220 -11.81 -5.25 -9.06
CA LYS A 220 -13.20 -5.72 -8.95
C LYS A 220 -13.25 -7.25 -8.99
N LEU A 221 -12.54 -7.86 -9.92
CA LEU A 221 -12.50 -9.32 -10.03
C LEU A 221 -11.83 -9.97 -8.81
N VAL A 222 -10.76 -9.37 -8.28
CA VAL A 222 -10.14 -9.85 -7.03
C VAL A 222 -11.14 -9.88 -5.87
N GLU A 223 -11.96 -8.84 -5.71
CA GLU A 223 -13.03 -8.83 -4.69
C GLU A 223 -13.96 -10.04 -4.82
N TYR A 224 -14.47 -10.33 -6.02
CA TYR A 224 -15.40 -11.45 -6.22
C TYR A 224 -14.74 -12.83 -6.10
N VAL A 225 -13.51 -12.97 -6.59
CA VAL A 225 -12.82 -14.25 -6.67
C VAL A 225 -12.22 -14.68 -5.32
N PHE A 226 -11.74 -13.72 -4.53
CA PHE A 226 -11.12 -13.99 -3.23
C PHE A 226 -12.06 -13.72 -2.04
N GLY A 227 -13.03 -12.81 -2.17
CA GLY A 227 -14.06 -12.60 -1.15
C GLY A 227 -13.55 -12.09 0.19
N HIS A 228 -12.41 -11.37 0.20
CA HIS A 228 -11.79 -10.88 1.44
C HIS A 228 -11.96 -9.37 1.64
N ALA A 229 -12.17 -8.60 0.58
CA ALA A 229 -12.36 -7.15 0.62
C ALA A 229 -13.57 -6.74 -0.21
N THR A 230 -14.21 -5.64 0.19
CA THR A 230 -15.14 -4.89 -0.65
C THR A 230 -14.46 -3.62 -1.12
N ILE A 231 -14.42 -3.40 -2.43
CA ILE A 231 -13.81 -2.21 -3.01
C ILE A 231 -14.91 -1.23 -3.40
N HIS A 232 -14.96 -0.14 -2.66
CA HIS A 232 -15.81 1.00 -2.97
C HIS A 232 -15.12 1.86 -4.02
N TRP A 233 -15.86 2.22 -5.06
CA TRP A 233 -15.37 3.06 -6.14
C TRP A 233 -15.99 4.45 -6.06
N ILE A 234 -15.21 5.44 -6.47
CA ILE A 234 -15.58 6.85 -6.66
C ILE A 234 -15.92 7.56 -5.35
N GLU A 235 -14.97 8.38 -4.88
CA GLU A 235 -15.19 9.39 -3.85
C GLU A 235 -15.77 8.81 -2.53
N LYS A 236 -15.25 7.65 -2.11
CA LYS A 236 -15.69 6.99 -0.88
C LYS A 236 -15.02 7.64 0.32
N GLU A 237 -15.83 7.99 1.31
CA GLU A 237 -15.35 8.52 2.58
C GLU A 237 -14.48 7.52 3.35
N ILE A 238 -13.35 8.00 3.88
CA ILE A 238 -12.32 7.20 4.55
C ILE A 238 -12.53 7.29 6.07
N MET A 239 -13.06 6.22 6.67
CA MET A 239 -13.44 6.23 8.08
C MET A 239 -12.24 6.28 9.03
N SER A 240 -11.10 5.73 8.61
CA SER A 240 -9.87 5.71 9.41
C SER A 240 -9.30 7.10 9.63
N THR A 241 -9.41 7.98 8.63
CA THR A 241 -8.98 9.38 8.78
C THR A 241 -9.81 10.11 9.83
N LYS A 242 -11.15 9.95 9.79
CA LYS A 242 -12.06 10.48 10.80
C LYS A 242 -11.78 9.94 12.20
N ALA A 243 -11.54 8.63 12.30
CA ALA A 243 -11.25 7.98 13.57
C ALA A 243 -9.94 8.48 14.17
N VAL A 244 -8.93 8.77 13.34
CA VAL A 244 -7.68 9.35 13.82
C VAL A 244 -7.88 10.80 14.25
N GLU A 245 -8.52 11.63 13.42
CA GLU A 245 -8.80 13.04 13.71
C GLU A 245 -9.61 13.21 14.99
N PHE A 246 -10.66 12.40 15.20
CA PHE A 246 -11.47 12.45 16.42
C PHE A 246 -10.69 12.05 17.68
N VAL A 247 -9.72 11.15 17.58
CA VAL A 247 -8.90 10.75 18.74
C VAL A 247 -7.88 11.84 19.09
N ASP A 248 -7.32 12.49 18.07
CA ASP A 248 -6.27 13.50 18.22
C ASP A 248 -6.87 14.85 18.67
N ASP A 249 -8.05 15.21 18.15
CA ASP A 249 -8.83 16.37 18.57
C ASP A 249 -10.34 16.03 18.63
N PRO A 250 -10.84 15.57 19.78
CA PRO A 250 -12.25 15.25 19.98
C PRO A 250 -13.21 16.44 19.84
N THR A 251 -12.67 17.66 19.92
CA THR A 251 -13.43 18.92 19.90
C THR A 251 -13.36 19.65 18.57
N GLY A 252 -12.48 19.22 17.67
CA GLY A 252 -12.26 19.82 16.36
C GLY A 252 -13.27 19.35 15.32
N ASP A 253 -13.36 20.12 14.23
CA ASP A 253 -14.14 19.74 13.07
C ASP A 253 -13.46 18.56 12.35
N ILE A 254 -14.18 17.44 12.25
CA ILE A 254 -13.69 16.27 11.53
C ILE A 254 -13.76 16.54 10.03
N THR A 255 -12.65 16.36 9.31
CA THR A 255 -12.63 16.53 7.86
C THR A 255 -13.09 15.26 7.15
N SER A 256 -14.02 15.40 6.19
CA SER A 256 -14.43 14.29 5.32
C SER A 256 -13.41 14.13 4.20
N LYS A 257 -12.42 13.26 4.40
CA LYS A 257 -11.53 12.82 3.31
C LYS A 257 -12.18 11.68 2.54
N LYS A 258 -12.10 11.77 1.22
CA LYS A 258 -12.65 10.78 0.28
C LYS A 258 -11.54 10.21 -0.58
N ALA A 259 -11.57 8.92 -0.87
CA ALA A 259 -10.65 8.28 -1.80
C ALA A 259 -11.34 7.99 -3.13
N ASP A 260 -10.57 7.98 -4.23
CA ASP A 260 -11.06 7.56 -5.53
C ASP A 260 -11.51 6.09 -5.53
N ALA A 261 -10.82 5.24 -4.78
CA ALA A 261 -11.32 3.93 -4.41
C ALA A 261 -10.83 3.54 -3.01
N LEU A 262 -11.64 2.77 -2.28
CA LEU A 262 -11.36 2.34 -0.92
C LEU A 262 -11.75 0.87 -0.74
N ALA A 263 -10.76 0.04 -0.44
CA ALA A 263 -10.99 -1.33 -0.02
C ALA A 263 -11.24 -1.38 1.49
N THR A 264 -12.33 -2.02 1.88
CA THR A 264 -12.66 -2.35 3.27
C THR A 264 -12.65 -3.85 3.47
N ASP A 265 -12.19 -4.31 4.62
CA ASP A 265 -12.33 -5.70 5.01
C ASP A 265 -13.80 -6.14 5.03
N PHE A 266 -14.08 -7.32 4.47
CA PHE A 266 -15.45 -7.82 4.40
C PHE A 266 -16.03 -8.16 5.79
N VAL A 267 -15.21 -8.61 6.75
CA VAL A 267 -15.68 -9.12 8.05
C VAL A 267 -15.84 -8.01 9.08
N TYR A 268 -14.84 -7.15 9.19
CA TYR A 268 -14.73 -6.11 10.21
C TYR A 268 -15.15 -4.73 9.70
N ASN A 269 -15.37 -4.58 8.39
CA ASN A 269 -15.73 -3.31 7.74
C ASN A 269 -14.76 -2.18 8.10
N VAL A 270 -13.46 -2.50 8.04
CA VAL A 270 -12.37 -1.55 8.32
C VAL A 270 -11.63 -1.24 7.04
N ASP A 271 -11.23 0.02 6.86
CA ASP A 271 -10.42 0.43 5.71
C ASP A 271 -9.09 -0.34 5.72
N VAL A 272 -8.66 -0.83 4.56
CA VAL A 272 -7.42 -1.63 4.43
C VAL A 272 -6.56 -1.26 3.25
N MET A 273 -7.13 -0.62 2.23
CA MET A 273 -6.36 -0.02 1.15
C MET A 273 -7.10 1.17 0.55
N SER A 274 -6.36 2.22 0.22
CA SER A 274 -6.85 3.40 -0.50
C SER A 274 -6.21 3.48 -1.88
N MET A 275 -6.96 3.97 -2.86
CA MET A 275 -6.45 4.35 -4.17
C MET A 275 -6.71 5.82 -4.47
N GLU A 276 -5.73 6.48 -5.07
CA GLU A 276 -5.85 7.86 -5.58
C GLU A 276 -5.28 7.92 -7.00
N SER A 277 -5.97 8.60 -7.90
CA SER A 277 -5.60 8.75 -9.30
C SER A 277 -5.40 10.21 -9.67
N SER A 278 -4.20 10.54 -10.11
CA SER A 278 -3.80 11.92 -10.42
C SER A 278 -3.24 12.07 -11.83
N GLY A 279 -3.74 13.07 -12.55
CA GLY A 279 -3.43 13.33 -13.95
C GLY A 279 -4.04 12.27 -14.87
N GLY A 280 -4.86 12.70 -15.82
CA GLY A 280 -5.21 11.82 -16.93
C GLY A 280 -3.97 11.58 -17.80
N PRO A 281 -3.86 10.44 -18.51
CA PRO A 281 -2.69 10.07 -19.34
C PRO A 281 -2.27 11.03 -20.47
N LEU A 282 -2.86 12.23 -20.56
CA LEU A 282 -2.51 13.31 -21.49
C LEU A 282 -2.19 14.65 -20.82
N GLN A 283 -2.63 14.89 -19.58
CA GLN A 283 -2.46 16.17 -18.92
C GLN A 283 -2.24 15.99 -17.43
N GLN A 284 -1.02 16.31 -17.01
CA GLN A 284 -0.64 16.31 -15.61
C GLN A 284 -0.75 17.72 -15.02
N ASN A 285 -1.51 17.84 -13.93
CA ASN A 285 -1.43 19.00 -13.05
C ASN A 285 -0.49 18.66 -11.89
N ARG A 286 0.74 19.19 -11.95
CA ARG A 286 1.77 18.90 -10.94
C ARG A 286 1.32 19.20 -9.50
N LYS A 287 0.58 20.31 -9.29
CA LYS A 287 0.08 20.67 -7.96
C LYS A 287 -0.95 19.64 -7.48
N HIS A 288 -1.89 19.26 -8.34
CA HIS A 288 -2.89 18.24 -8.03
C HIS A 288 -2.24 16.89 -7.68
N THR A 289 -1.31 16.42 -8.53
CA THR A 289 -0.57 15.17 -8.26
C THR A 289 0.19 15.21 -6.93
N LEU A 290 0.78 16.36 -6.59
CA LEU A 290 1.45 16.58 -5.31
C LEU A 290 0.48 16.45 -4.12
N ASP A 291 -0.68 17.11 -4.22
CA ASP A 291 -1.68 17.12 -3.16
C ASP A 291 -2.26 15.70 -2.96
N ASP A 292 -2.52 14.96 -4.04
CA ASP A 292 -3.00 13.57 -3.98
C ASP A 292 -1.92 12.60 -3.48
N SER A 293 -0.65 12.77 -3.85
CA SER A 293 0.48 12.02 -3.27
C SER A 293 0.53 12.20 -1.76
N ASN A 294 0.34 13.42 -1.26
CA ASN A 294 0.32 13.67 0.18
C ASN A 294 -0.90 13.00 0.83
N LYS A 295 -2.07 13.18 0.21
CA LYS A 295 -3.33 12.58 0.66
C LYS A 295 -3.21 11.07 0.83
N ILE A 296 -2.68 10.36 -0.18
CA ILE A 296 -2.60 8.90 -0.13
C ILE A 296 -1.62 8.40 0.96
N ILE A 297 -0.50 9.10 1.17
CA ILE A 297 0.45 8.79 2.26
C ILE A 297 -0.23 8.96 3.62
N HIS A 298 -0.93 10.09 3.83
CA HIS A 298 -1.64 10.35 5.08
C HIS A 298 -2.76 9.36 5.33
N THR A 299 -3.51 9.01 4.29
CA THR A 299 -4.53 7.98 4.38
C THR A 299 -3.93 6.64 4.79
N GLY A 300 -2.83 6.22 4.15
CA GLY A 300 -2.13 4.99 4.53
C GLY A 300 -1.70 4.95 5.99
N VAL A 301 -1.08 6.03 6.46
CA VAL A 301 -0.68 6.17 7.88
C VAL A 301 -1.91 6.16 8.78
N ALA A 302 -2.98 6.87 8.44
CA ALA A 302 -4.20 6.90 9.24
C ALA A 302 -4.86 5.53 9.35
N ILE A 303 -4.91 4.75 8.25
CA ILE A 303 -5.39 3.37 8.26
C ILE A 303 -4.51 2.51 9.19
N LEU A 304 -3.18 2.62 9.07
CA LEU A 304 -2.25 1.88 9.92
C LEU A 304 -2.44 2.23 11.41
N LEU A 305 -2.57 3.52 11.73
CA LEU A 305 -2.79 4.00 13.10
C LEU A 305 -4.12 3.51 13.65
N ALA A 306 -5.19 3.55 12.86
CA ALA A 306 -6.49 3.01 13.24
C ALA A 306 -6.40 1.51 13.57
N CYS A 307 -5.64 0.75 12.76
CA CYS A 307 -5.37 -0.66 13.01
C CYS A 307 -4.54 -0.89 14.27
N LEU A 308 -3.44 -0.16 14.46
CA LEU A 308 -2.58 -0.29 15.64
C LEU A 308 -3.30 0.09 16.93
N ARG A 309 -4.15 1.12 16.92
CA ARG A 309 -4.97 1.55 18.06
C ARG A 309 -6.00 0.51 18.49
N LYS A 310 -6.45 -0.37 17.59
CA LYS A 310 -7.30 -1.51 17.94
C LYS A 310 -6.53 -2.63 18.64
N ASN A 311 -5.20 -2.62 18.54
CA ASN A 311 -4.31 -3.67 19.02
C ASN A 311 -3.34 -3.15 20.10
N LEU A 312 -3.82 -2.27 20.99
CA LEU A 312 -3.05 -1.79 22.13
C LEU A 312 -2.61 -2.96 23.03
N GLY A 313 -1.41 -2.87 23.60
CA GLY A 313 -0.82 -3.95 24.39
C GLY A 313 -0.09 -5.01 23.57
N ALA A 314 -0.22 -5.04 22.23
CA ALA A 314 0.61 -5.89 21.40
C ALA A 314 2.09 -5.47 21.48
N SER A 315 3.00 -6.43 21.31
CA SER A 315 4.44 -6.12 21.30
C SER A 315 4.79 -5.23 20.10
N ILE A 316 5.78 -4.36 20.26
CA ILE A 316 6.27 -3.51 19.15
C ILE A 316 6.72 -4.36 17.96
N GLU A 317 7.29 -5.53 18.20
CA GLU A 317 7.70 -6.45 17.13
C GLU A 317 6.51 -6.97 16.33
N THR A 318 5.41 -7.31 17.01
CA THR A 318 4.15 -7.67 16.35
C THR A 318 3.57 -6.49 15.58
N ALA A 319 3.60 -5.29 16.16
CA ALA A 319 3.12 -4.06 15.53
C ALA A 319 3.89 -3.72 14.24
N LYS A 320 5.22 -3.94 14.26
CA LYS A 320 6.10 -3.82 13.11
C LYS A 320 5.86 -4.85 12.01
N ASN A 321 4.94 -5.80 12.18
CA ASN A 321 4.51 -6.70 11.11
C ASN A 321 3.17 -6.29 10.49
N LEU A 322 2.46 -5.32 11.08
CA LEU A 322 1.26 -4.77 10.47
C LEU A 322 1.64 -3.89 9.28
N ARG A 323 0.93 -4.10 8.18
CA ARG A 323 1.07 -3.38 6.92
C ARG A 323 -0.29 -2.90 6.44
N THR A 324 -0.27 -1.76 5.78
CA THR A 324 -1.41 -1.24 5.02
C THR A 324 -0.93 -0.89 3.63
N TYR A 325 -1.81 -1.02 2.65
CA TYR A 325 -1.43 -0.89 1.25
C TYR A 325 -2.12 0.29 0.62
N ASN A 326 -1.43 1.04 -0.23
CA ASN A 326 -2.04 2.13 -0.98
C ASN A 326 -1.62 2.08 -2.43
N VAL A 327 -2.56 2.38 -3.32
CA VAL A 327 -2.34 2.39 -4.77
C VAL A 327 -2.39 3.82 -5.26
N GLN A 328 -1.25 4.34 -5.70
CA GLN A 328 -1.21 5.62 -6.39
C GLN A 328 -1.18 5.41 -7.89
N ILE A 329 -2.04 6.10 -8.61
CA ILE A 329 -2.03 6.15 -10.06
C ILE A 329 -1.62 7.55 -10.49
N ILE A 330 -0.57 7.67 -11.28
CA ILE A 330 -0.15 8.93 -11.90
C ILE A 330 -0.08 8.71 -13.40
N GLU A 331 -0.93 9.42 -14.14
CA GLU A 331 -1.14 9.22 -15.57
C GLU A 331 -1.50 7.75 -15.89
N ASP A 332 -0.60 7.00 -16.53
CA ASP A 332 -0.77 5.58 -16.86
C ASP A 332 0.00 4.63 -15.93
N ARG A 333 0.74 5.17 -14.95
CA ARG A 333 1.53 4.40 -14.01
C ARG A 333 0.72 4.11 -12.75
N ILE A 334 0.70 2.84 -12.37
CA ILE A 334 0.18 2.36 -11.09
C ILE A 334 1.36 1.99 -10.17
N THR A 335 1.30 2.47 -8.94
CA THR A 335 2.32 2.25 -7.91
C THR A 335 1.63 1.73 -6.65
N LEU A 336 1.98 0.52 -6.24
CA LEU A 336 1.58 -0.05 -4.96
C LEU A 336 2.65 0.28 -3.93
N THR A 337 2.21 0.86 -2.83
CA THR A 337 3.05 1.20 -1.68
C THR A 337 2.56 0.48 -0.42
N GLU A 338 3.50 0.16 0.44
CA GLU A 338 3.26 -0.46 1.74
C GLU A 338 3.59 0.55 2.84
N THR A 339 2.64 0.80 3.74
CA THR A 339 2.83 1.65 4.93
C THR A 339 2.96 0.80 6.17
N SER A 340 4.01 1.07 6.95
CA SER A 340 4.34 0.29 8.14
C SER A 340 5.04 1.09 9.23
N LEU A 341 5.07 0.52 10.45
CA LEU A 341 5.86 1.05 11.55
C LEU A 341 7.34 0.68 11.35
N TYR A 342 8.21 1.68 11.24
CA TYR A 342 9.66 1.51 11.16
C TYR A 342 10.29 1.50 12.55
N LYS A 343 10.02 2.57 13.31
CA LYS A 343 10.39 2.72 14.73
C LYS A 343 9.13 3.08 15.52
N PRO A 344 9.12 2.97 16.86
CA PRO A 344 7.94 3.22 17.70
C PRO A 344 7.09 4.46 17.38
N ARG A 345 7.69 5.49 16.75
CA ARG A 345 7.06 6.75 16.38
C ARG A 345 7.29 7.17 14.93
N ILE A 346 7.83 6.29 14.09
CA ILE A 346 8.20 6.61 12.71
C ILE A 346 7.58 5.57 11.80
N CYS A 347 6.78 6.03 10.85
CA CYS A 347 6.30 5.18 9.77
C CYS A 347 7.26 5.22 8.58
N LYS A 348 7.20 4.18 7.77
CA LYS A 348 7.80 4.17 6.43
C LYS A 348 6.71 3.84 5.40
N VAL A 349 6.85 4.41 4.22
CA VAL A 349 6.01 4.10 3.05
C VAL A 349 6.93 3.65 1.94
N VAL A 350 6.86 2.36 1.58
CA VAL A 350 7.80 1.71 0.66
C VAL A 350 7.10 1.34 -0.64
N GLU A 351 7.70 1.68 -1.78
CA GLU A 351 7.24 1.19 -3.08
C GLU A 351 7.56 -0.30 -3.21
N VAL A 352 6.51 -1.12 -3.31
CA VAL A 352 6.64 -2.58 -3.42
C VAL A 352 6.52 -3.05 -4.87
N ARG A 353 5.60 -2.49 -5.65
CA ARG A 353 5.38 -2.85 -7.05
C ARG A 353 4.95 -1.62 -7.85
N SER A 354 5.40 -1.49 -9.09
CA SER A 354 4.90 -0.46 -10.02
C SER A 354 4.81 -0.95 -11.46
N ALA A 355 3.80 -0.51 -12.19
CA ALA A 355 3.55 -0.93 -13.56
C ALA A 355 2.97 0.23 -14.39
N VAL A 356 2.96 0.06 -15.71
CA VAL A 356 2.34 1.01 -16.64
C VAL A 356 1.22 0.27 -17.37
N PHE A 357 0.03 0.85 -17.42
CA PHE A 357 -1.07 0.25 -18.17
C PHE A 357 -0.83 0.38 -19.67
N PRO A 358 -0.99 -0.71 -20.45
CA PRO A 358 -0.83 -0.63 -21.89
C PRO A 358 -2.03 0.03 -22.56
N PHE A 359 -1.76 0.77 -23.64
CA PHE A 359 -2.77 1.40 -24.49
C PHE A 359 -2.76 0.85 -25.91
N ALA A 360 -1.70 0.18 -26.34
CA ALA A 360 -1.59 -0.43 -27.66
C ALA A 360 -1.41 -1.94 -27.55
N LEU A 361 -1.84 -2.69 -28.56
CA LEU A 361 -1.66 -4.15 -28.60
C LEU A 361 -0.15 -4.51 -28.57
N THR A 362 0.68 -3.69 -29.22
CA THR A 362 2.15 -3.82 -29.19
C THR A 362 2.76 -3.66 -27.80
N SER A 363 2.03 -3.08 -26.85
CA SER A 363 2.44 -2.90 -25.45
C SER A 363 1.79 -3.90 -24.50
N VAL A 364 1.02 -4.88 -24.99
CA VAL A 364 0.24 -5.81 -24.15
C VAL A 364 1.09 -6.56 -23.12
N GLY A 365 2.38 -6.79 -23.42
CA GLY A 365 3.36 -7.36 -22.49
C GLY A 365 3.51 -6.61 -21.17
N GLU A 366 3.19 -5.32 -21.11
CA GLU A 366 3.22 -4.55 -19.85
C GLU A 366 2.21 -5.05 -18.81
N TYR A 367 1.15 -5.77 -19.24
CA TYR A 367 0.24 -6.45 -18.32
C TYR A 367 0.95 -7.46 -17.42
N MET A 368 2.12 -7.99 -17.82
CA MET A 368 2.92 -8.87 -16.96
C MET A 368 3.24 -8.20 -15.62
N ARG A 369 3.61 -6.91 -15.64
CA ARG A 369 3.91 -6.13 -14.43
C ARG A 369 2.65 -5.72 -13.67
N VAL A 370 1.56 -5.44 -14.39
CA VAL A 370 0.26 -5.15 -13.77
C VAL A 370 -0.24 -6.38 -13.00
N PHE A 371 -0.16 -7.56 -13.58
CA PHE A 371 -0.58 -8.81 -12.94
C PHE A 371 0.33 -9.24 -11.82
N GLU A 372 1.65 -9.01 -11.92
CA GLU A 372 2.56 -9.16 -10.78
C GLU A 372 2.15 -8.26 -9.61
N LEU A 373 1.77 -7.00 -9.86
CA LEU A 373 1.27 -6.09 -8.83
C LEU A 373 -0.04 -6.58 -8.21
N VAL A 374 -1.02 -7.00 -9.03
CA VAL A 374 -2.30 -7.53 -8.55
C VAL A 374 -2.10 -8.82 -7.74
N SER A 375 -1.21 -9.69 -8.21
CA SER A 375 -0.84 -10.94 -7.54
C SER A 375 -0.20 -10.69 -6.17
N TYR A 376 0.70 -9.71 -6.09
CA TYR A 376 1.30 -9.27 -4.84
C TYR A 376 0.24 -8.69 -3.89
N TYR A 377 -0.65 -7.83 -4.40
CA TYR A 377 -1.77 -7.29 -3.63
C TYR A 377 -2.62 -8.40 -2.99
N VAL A 378 -2.96 -9.47 -3.74
CA VAL A 378 -3.71 -10.61 -3.20
C VAL A 378 -2.96 -11.33 -2.08
N VAL A 379 -1.65 -11.59 -2.24
CA VAL A 379 -0.83 -12.25 -1.20
C VAL A 379 -0.79 -11.41 0.07
N CYS A 380 -0.51 -10.13 -0.10
CA CYS A 380 -0.43 -9.15 0.97
C CYS A 380 -1.74 -9.00 1.73
N PHE A 381 -2.86 -8.99 0.99
CA PHE A 381 -4.19 -8.99 1.58
C PHE A 381 -4.36 -10.23 2.47
N CYS A 382 -4.23 -11.44 1.92
CA CYS A 382 -4.38 -12.68 2.68
C CYS A 382 -3.48 -12.74 3.94
N PHE A 383 -2.24 -12.24 3.84
CA PHE A 383 -1.28 -12.25 4.95
C PHE A 383 -1.60 -11.23 6.05
N CYS A 384 -1.90 -9.98 5.69
CA CYS A 384 -2.20 -8.92 6.67
C CYS A 384 -3.47 -9.22 7.48
N PHE A 385 -4.44 -9.89 6.86
CA PHE A 385 -5.64 -10.34 7.57
C PHE A 385 -5.38 -11.54 8.47
N GLY A 386 -4.55 -12.49 8.03
CA GLY A 386 -4.08 -13.58 8.90
C GLY A 386 -3.42 -13.04 10.18
N LEU A 387 -2.57 -12.02 10.06
CA LEU A 387 -1.94 -11.32 11.18
C LEU A 387 -2.92 -10.57 12.05
N THR A 388 -3.80 -9.74 11.47
CA THR A 388 -4.80 -8.98 12.23
C THR A 388 -5.74 -9.91 13.02
N ARG A 389 -6.15 -11.04 12.43
CA ARG A 389 -6.91 -12.09 13.13
C ARG A 389 -6.11 -12.68 14.28
N ARG A 390 -4.84 -13.05 14.08
CA ARG A 390 -3.99 -13.61 15.14
C ARG A 390 -3.80 -12.64 16.31
N ILE A 391 -3.64 -11.34 16.04
CA ILE A 391 -3.48 -10.33 17.09
C ILE A 391 -4.79 -10.16 17.89
N ASN A 392 -5.94 -10.13 17.22
CA ASN A 392 -7.25 -10.10 17.89
C ASN A 392 -7.52 -11.37 18.72
N LEU A 393 -7.05 -12.54 18.26
CA LEU A 393 -7.21 -13.81 18.99
C LEU A 393 -6.32 -13.91 20.24
N SER A 394 -5.23 -13.14 20.32
CA SER A 394 -4.39 -13.05 21.52
C SER A 394 -4.94 -12.11 22.61
N ASN A 395 -6.13 -11.53 22.41
CA ASN A 395 -6.80 -10.69 23.40
C ASN A 395 -7.90 -11.49 24.13
N PRO A 396 -7.68 -11.91 25.40
CA PRO A 396 -8.56 -12.85 26.09
C PRO A 396 -9.98 -12.31 26.40
N ASP A 397 -10.22 -11.00 26.29
CA ASP A 397 -11.53 -10.39 26.60
C ASP A 397 -12.57 -10.53 25.46
N LEU A 398 -12.16 -10.97 24.26
CA LEU A 398 -13.09 -11.15 23.14
C LEU A 398 -13.82 -12.52 23.15
N PHE A 399 -13.44 -13.42 24.05
CA PHE A 399 -13.90 -14.82 24.08
C PHE A 399 -15.39 -14.99 24.45
N VAL A 400 -16.03 -13.97 25.02
CA VAL A 400 -17.41 -14.08 25.53
C VAL A 400 -18.49 -13.85 24.46
N ARG A 401 -18.14 -13.34 23.26
CA ARG A 401 -19.15 -13.03 22.22
C ARG A 401 -19.12 -13.89 20.94
N LEU A 402 -18.14 -14.76 20.76
CA LEU A 402 -17.99 -15.56 19.53
C LEU A 402 -18.67 -16.95 19.57
N GLY A 403 -19.20 -17.38 20.72
CA GLY A 403 -19.79 -18.71 20.91
C GLY A 403 -21.13 -19.01 20.23
N ARG A 404 -21.53 -18.30 19.15
CA ARG A 404 -22.80 -18.58 18.43
C ARG A 404 -22.73 -18.63 16.90
N VAL A 405 -21.56 -18.45 16.27
CA VAL A 405 -21.46 -18.43 14.78
C VAL A 405 -20.64 -19.60 14.21
N GLU A 406 -20.00 -20.43 15.05
CA GLU A 406 -19.13 -21.53 14.58
C GLU A 406 -19.85 -22.79 14.06
N GLN A 407 -21.17 -22.77 13.80
CA GLN A 407 -21.87 -23.96 13.26
C GLN A 407 -22.10 -23.97 11.75
N THR A 408 -21.60 -23.00 10.96
CA THR A 408 -21.84 -23.01 9.50
C THR A 408 -20.63 -22.77 8.59
N ALA A 409 -19.39 -22.84 9.08
CA ALA A 409 -18.20 -22.74 8.21
C ALA A 409 -17.24 -23.91 8.44
N GLY A 410 -17.54 -25.03 7.79
CA GLY A 410 -16.67 -26.20 7.73
C GLY A 410 -15.39 -25.91 6.94
N SER A 411 -14.28 -26.44 7.49
CA SER A 411 -12.95 -26.65 6.89
C SER A 411 -12.20 -25.45 6.32
N TYR A 412 -11.50 -24.72 7.19
CA TYR A 412 -10.27 -24.01 6.85
C TYR A 412 -9.19 -24.36 7.88
N ALA A 413 -8.68 -25.58 7.79
CA ALA A 413 -7.53 -26.02 8.55
C ALA A 413 -6.68 -26.94 7.66
N GLU A 414 -6.02 -26.35 6.65
CA GLU A 414 -4.83 -26.91 6.00
C GLU A 414 -4.21 -25.84 5.10
N TYR A 415 -3.23 -25.11 5.63
CA TYR A 415 -2.25 -24.32 4.86
C TYR A 415 -0.94 -24.29 5.67
N VAL A 416 -0.05 -25.24 5.37
CA VAL A 416 1.42 -25.13 5.43
C VAL A 416 1.95 -25.79 4.16
#